data_AF-A0A812M8S3-F1
#
_entry.id   AF-A0A812M8S3-F1
#
_cell.length_a   1.000
_cell.length_b   1.000
_cell.length_c   1.000
_cell.angle_alpha   90.00
_cell.angle_beta   90.00
_cell.angle_gamma   90.00
#
_symmetry.space_group_name_H-M   'P 1'
#
loop_
_entity.id
_entity.type
_entity.pdbx_description
1 polymer ?
#
loop_
_entity_poly.entity_id
_entity_poly.type
_entity_poly.pdbx_seq_one_letter_code
_entity_poly.pdbx_strand_id
1 'polypeptide(L)'
;MATFIYFMIYNLMLTSTKLAVLIWTDSTFSEWQFILTDVALAMGMVSFMVRCRPEAKLAPSAPSASLFGTQAVVSIFSALVIYWFTAGIALLLLQYGPGRAFYEFTSSIVSEIPLNEWTKKSDNYLIATLFLVSFTVLITSGFMLCYGHVHRQSVGKNWRICSFYAAGLAFTLALTWAKPGDFSCIFRINCDNDASTKMQVPLISRPVAGVIFSCGNVGGCFLGPQMVNCKSK
;
A
#
# COMPACT_ATOMS: atom_id res chain seq x y z
N MET A 1 7.58 18.80 11.50
CA MET A 1 6.11 18.85 11.33
C MET A 1 5.61 18.05 10.13
N ALA A 2 5.99 18.34 8.88
CA ALA A 2 5.51 17.58 7.70
C ALA A 2 5.69 16.06 7.80
N THR A 3 6.84 15.58 8.30
CA THR A 3 7.11 14.14 8.51
C THR A 3 6.23 13.53 9.59
N PHE A 4 5.90 14.28 10.64
CA PHE A 4 4.96 13.84 11.68
C PHE A 4 3.53 13.73 11.13
N ILE A 5 3.08 14.73 10.35
CA ILE A 5 1.77 14.69 9.69
C ILE A 5 1.68 13.47 8.77
N TYR A 6 2.75 13.19 8.01
CA TYR A 6 2.82 12.02 7.16
C TYR A 6 2.66 10.71 7.94
N PHE A 7 3.37 10.54 9.06
CA PHE A 7 3.19 9.36 9.91
C PHE A 7 1.78 9.26 10.49
N MET A 8 1.14 10.37 10.86
CA MET A 8 -0.25 10.35 11.33
C MET A 8 -1.22 9.90 10.23
N ILE A 9 -1.06 10.40 9.00
CA ILE A 9 -1.84 9.94 7.84
C ILE A 9 -1.61 8.44 7.62
N TYR A 10 -0.34 8.01 7.56
CA TYR A 10 0.05 6.62 7.38
C TYR A 10 -0.61 5.69 8.42
N ASN A 11 -0.48 6.01 9.71
CA ASN A 11 -0.99 5.15 10.78
C ASN A 11 -2.53 5.10 10.78
N LEU A 12 -3.20 6.24 10.65
CA LEU A 12 -4.66 6.29 10.65
C LEU A 12 -5.24 5.58 9.42
N MET A 13 -4.59 5.72 8.25
CA MET A 13 -5.05 5.09 7.02
C MET A 13 -4.88 3.58 7.07
N LEU A 14 -3.72 3.06 7.47
CA LEU A 14 -3.51 1.61 7.58
C LEU A 14 -4.36 0.98 8.70
N THR A 15 -4.45 1.64 9.86
CA THR A 15 -5.25 1.12 10.99
C THR A 15 -6.73 1.09 10.64
N SER A 16 -7.27 2.16 10.05
CA SER A 16 -8.68 2.20 9.64
C SER A 16 -8.97 1.17 8.54
N THR A 17 -8.06 1.00 7.57
CA THR A 17 -8.20 -0.02 6.52
C THR A 17 -8.21 -1.41 7.12
N LYS A 18 -7.23 -1.73 7.98
CA LYS A 18 -7.11 -3.02 8.66
C LYS A 18 -8.37 -3.33 9.46
N LEU A 19 -8.88 -2.38 10.24
CA LEU A 19 -10.11 -2.55 11.00
C LEU A 19 -11.31 -2.83 10.10
N ALA A 20 -11.45 -2.07 9.00
CA ALA A 20 -12.56 -2.24 8.07
C ALA A 20 -12.55 -3.61 7.39
N VAL A 21 -11.39 -4.07 6.88
CA VAL A 21 -11.31 -5.37 6.19
C VAL A 21 -11.44 -6.56 7.14
N LEU A 22 -10.97 -6.42 8.38
CA LEU A 22 -11.16 -7.44 9.42
C LEU A 22 -12.62 -7.58 9.79
N ILE A 23 -13.33 -6.46 10.01
CA ILE A 23 -14.76 -6.48 10.34
C ILE A 23 -15.59 -7.00 9.16
N TRP A 24 -15.24 -6.63 7.93
CA TRP A 24 -16.07 -6.95 6.76
C TRP A 24 -15.84 -8.36 6.21
N THR A 25 -14.59 -8.82 6.13
CA THR A 25 -14.25 -10.06 5.40
C THR A 25 -13.28 -10.98 6.15
N ASP A 26 -12.80 -10.59 7.34
CA ASP A 26 -11.69 -11.24 8.04
C ASP A 26 -10.44 -11.39 7.14
N SER A 27 -10.19 -10.37 6.32
CA SER A 27 -9.04 -10.32 5.40
C SER A 27 -7.95 -9.40 5.94
N THR A 28 -6.72 -9.51 5.41
CA THR A 28 -5.61 -8.62 5.77
C THR A 28 -4.62 -8.47 4.61
N PHE A 29 -3.73 -7.49 4.67
CA PHE A 29 -2.68 -7.30 3.67
C PHE A 29 -1.66 -8.44 3.72
N SER A 30 -1.00 -8.70 2.60
CA SER A 30 0.06 -9.71 2.53
C SER A 30 1.37 -9.22 3.18
N GLU A 31 2.29 -10.14 3.48
CA GLU A 31 3.61 -9.83 4.04
C GLU A 31 4.36 -8.76 3.24
N TRP A 32 4.44 -8.94 1.93
CA TRP A 32 5.16 -8.01 1.05
C TRP A 32 4.45 -6.66 0.91
N GLN A 33 3.12 -6.65 1.01
CA GLN A 33 2.37 -5.40 1.07
C GLN A 33 2.72 -4.62 2.34
N PHE A 34 2.76 -5.26 3.51
CA PHE A 34 3.16 -4.63 4.77
C PHE A 34 4.63 -4.18 4.77
N ILE A 35 5.56 -5.04 4.32
CA ILE A 35 6.98 -4.66 4.26
C ILE A 35 7.16 -3.44 3.34
N LEU A 36 6.48 -3.42 2.19
CA LEU A 36 6.57 -2.28 1.29
C LEU A 36 5.99 -1.00 1.89
N THR A 37 4.83 -1.07 2.56
CA THR A 37 4.23 0.13 3.18
C THR A 37 5.02 0.63 4.38
N ASP A 38 5.45 -0.28 5.26
CA ASP A 38 5.98 0.07 6.56
C ASP A 38 7.48 0.37 6.49
N VAL A 39 8.22 -0.39 5.69
CA VAL A 39 9.66 -0.24 5.54
C VAL A 39 9.97 0.70 4.37
N ALA A 40 9.60 0.31 3.16
CA ALA A 40 10.04 1.04 1.97
C ALA A 40 9.36 2.42 1.87
N LEU A 41 8.04 2.47 2.05
CA LEU A 41 7.28 3.70 1.87
C LEU A 41 7.40 4.60 3.10
N ALA A 42 7.07 4.14 4.31
CA ALA A 42 7.07 5.00 5.48
C ALA A 42 8.47 5.54 5.83
N MET A 43 9.49 4.67 5.89
CA MET A 43 10.86 5.11 6.19
C MET A 43 11.54 5.79 4.99
N GLY A 44 11.35 5.27 3.78
CA GLY A 44 11.93 5.84 2.56
C GLY A 44 11.42 7.24 2.30
N MET A 45 10.10 7.46 2.42
CA MET A 45 9.50 8.76 2.18
C MET A 45 10.04 9.80 3.15
N VAL A 46 10.03 9.50 4.46
CA VAL A 46 10.54 10.42 5.49
C VAL A 46 12.01 10.75 5.27
N SER A 47 12.83 9.76 4.87
CA SER A 47 14.25 9.95 4.56
C SER A 47 14.51 10.92 3.40
N PHE A 48 13.58 11.03 2.45
CA PHE A 48 13.65 12.01 1.36
C PHE A 48 12.97 13.34 1.72
N MET A 49 11.91 13.32 2.52
CA MET A 49 11.20 14.51 3.00
C MET A 49 12.09 15.42 3.85
N VAL A 50 12.92 14.87 4.73
CA VAL A 50 13.84 15.66 5.58
C VAL A 50 14.90 16.43 4.79
N ARG A 51 15.11 16.07 3.52
CA ARG A 51 16.08 16.73 2.63
C ARG A 51 15.50 17.90 1.84
N CYS A 52 14.26 18.31 2.12
CA CYS A 52 13.67 19.51 1.53
C CYS A 52 14.38 20.77 2.08
N ARG A 53 15.08 21.50 1.20
CA ARG A 53 15.87 22.68 1.57
C ARG A 53 14.99 23.91 1.84
N PRO A 54 15.41 24.81 2.75
CA PRO A 54 14.71 26.07 3.00
C PRO A 54 14.83 27.02 1.81
N GLU A 55 13.85 27.91 1.67
CA GLU A 55 13.88 28.97 0.65
C GLU A 55 15.01 29.97 0.93
N ALA A 56 15.56 30.60 -0.11
CA ALA A 56 16.69 31.53 0.05
C ALA A 56 16.30 32.85 0.74
N LYS A 57 15.00 33.16 0.78
CA LYS A 57 14.44 34.37 1.40
C LYS A 57 13.73 33.99 2.70
N LEU A 58 13.92 34.81 3.73
CA LEU A 58 13.21 34.65 5.00
C LEU A 58 11.71 34.96 4.80
N ALA A 59 10.86 34.07 5.28
CA ALA A 59 9.40 34.24 5.23
C ALA A 59 8.95 35.36 6.19
N PRO A 60 7.91 36.13 5.84
CA PRO A 60 7.33 37.15 6.74
C PRO A 60 6.57 36.55 7.94
N SER A 61 6.24 35.25 7.90
CA SER A 61 5.56 34.53 8.95
C SER A 61 6.45 33.44 9.55
N ALA A 62 6.24 33.14 10.84
CA ALA A 62 6.87 31.99 11.48
C ALA A 62 6.18 30.68 11.04
N PRO A 63 6.92 29.56 10.96
CA PRO A 63 6.32 28.26 10.71
C PRO A 63 5.40 27.86 11.87
N SER A 64 4.37 27.06 11.57
CA SER A 64 3.49 26.52 12.60
C SER A 64 4.27 25.63 13.57
N ALA A 65 4.15 25.91 14.87
CA ALA A 65 4.82 25.18 15.94
C ALA A 65 3.90 24.16 16.64
N SER A 66 2.57 24.27 16.46
CA SER A 66 1.61 23.38 17.11
C SER A 66 1.50 22.06 16.35
N LEU A 67 1.72 20.95 17.07
CA LEU A 67 1.62 19.60 16.53
C LEU A 67 0.22 19.30 15.95
N PHE A 68 -0.83 19.79 16.63
CA PHE A 68 -2.22 19.68 16.23
C PHE A 68 -2.82 21.03 15.82
N GLY A 69 -2.02 21.86 15.15
CA GLY A 69 -2.55 23.08 14.52
C GLY A 69 -3.66 22.76 13.52
N THR A 70 -4.55 23.71 13.26
CA THR A 70 -5.67 23.57 12.32
C THR A 70 -5.22 23.04 10.96
N GLN A 71 -4.11 23.55 10.42
CA GLN A 71 -3.52 23.07 9.17
C GLN A 71 -3.11 21.60 9.22
N ALA A 72 -2.51 21.14 10.34
CA ALA A 72 -2.12 19.75 10.49
C ALA A 72 -3.35 18.83 10.54
N VAL A 73 -4.34 19.18 11.35
CA VAL A 73 -5.60 18.43 11.48
C VAL A 73 -6.31 18.33 10.14
N VAL A 74 -6.48 19.46 9.44
CA VAL A 74 -7.11 19.50 8.10
C VAL A 74 -6.31 18.65 7.10
N SER A 75 -4.98 18.67 7.14
CA SER A 75 -4.15 17.85 6.24
C SER A 75 -4.32 16.35 6.52
N ILE A 76 -4.41 15.96 7.80
CA ILE A 76 -4.60 14.56 8.19
C ILE A 76 -5.98 14.05 7.73
N PHE A 77 -7.04 14.79 8.08
CA PHE A 77 -8.40 14.38 7.74
C PHE A 77 -8.70 14.49 6.24
N SER A 78 -8.17 15.49 5.54
CA SER A 78 -8.36 15.58 4.09
C SER A 78 -7.73 14.39 3.36
N ALA A 79 -6.53 13.95 3.76
CA ALA A 79 -5.90 12.75 3.21
C ALA A 79 -6.72 11.49 3.50
N LEU A 80 -7.27 11.35 4.72
CA LEU A 80 -8.14 10.22 5.07
C LEU A 80 -9.45 10.22 4.28
N VAL A 81 -10.07 11.38 4.08
CA VAL A 81 -11.29 11.51 3.27
C VAL A 81 -11.01 11.17 1.82
N ILE A 82 -9.91 11.68 1.25
CA ILE A 82 -9.49 11.34 -0.13
C ILE A 82 -9.25 9.83 -0.24
N TYR A 83 -8.57 9.23 0.72
CA TYR A 83 -8.35 7.79 0.76
C TYR A 83 -9.67 7.01 0.76
N TRP A 84 -10.55 7.25 1.73
CA TRP A 84 -11.80 6.49 1.85
C TRP A 84 -12.76 6.75 0.68
N PHE A 85 -12.76 7.97 0.14
CA PHE A 85 -13.54 8.29 -1.05
C PHE A 85 -13.05 7.53 -2.28
N THR A 86 -11.73 7.54 -2.53
CA THR A 86 -11.13 6.82 -3.67
C THR A 86 -11.22 5.31 -3.50
N ALA A 87 -10.99 4.78 -2.29
CA ALA A 87 -11.18 3.38 -1.96
C ALA A 87 -12.65 2.96 -2.13
N GLY A 88 -13.61 3.77 -1.67
CA GLY A 88 -15.03 3.53 -1.84
C GLY A 88 -15.44 3.45 -3.31
N ILE A 89 -14.99 4.40 -4.15
CA ILE A 89 -15.23 4.35 -5.60
C ILE A 89 -14.60 3.09 -6.21
N ALA A 90 -13.36 2.77 -5.87
CA ALA A 90 -12.67 1.59 -6.41
C ALA A 90 -13.42 0.29 -6.05
N LEU A 91 -13.89 0.16 -4.80
CA LEU A 91 -14.68 -0.98 -4.34
C LEU A 91 -16.07 -1.03 -4.98
N LEU A 92 -16.73 0.11 -5.20
CA LEU A 92 -18.00 0.17 -5.93
C LEU A 92 -17.84 -0.26 -7.40
N LEU A 93 -16.76 0.17 -8.06
CA LEU A 93 -16.43 -0.26 -9.43
C LEU A 93 -16.07 -1.75 -9.48
N LEU A 94 -15.46 -2.28 -8.41
CA LEU A 94 -15.15 -3.69 -8.27
C LEU A 94 -16.42 -4.54 -8.11
N GLN A 95 -17.35 -4.11 -7.24
CA GLN A 95 -18.58 -4.86 -6.92
C GLN A 95 -19.68 -4.72 -7.99
N TYR A 96 -19.90 -3.50 -8.50
CA TYR A 96 -21.05 -3.18 -9.35
C TYR A 96 -20.68 -2.74 -10.76
N GLY A 97 -19.41 -2.38 -11.00
CA GLY A 97 -18.92 -1.89 -12.27
C GLY A 97 -18.22 -2.96 -13.11
N PRO A 98 -17.18 -2.59 -13.89
CA PRO A 98 -16.48 -3.52 -14.78
C PRO A 98 -15.75 -4.64 -14.03
N GLY A 99 -15.45 -4.43 -12.74
CA GLY A 99 -14.79 -5.43 -11.91
C GLY A 99 -15.65 -6.66 -11.61
N ARG A 100 -16.99 -6.54 -11.73
CA ARG A 100 -17.92 -7.65 -11.43
C ARG A 100 -17.71 -8.87 -12.32
N ALA A 101 -17.11 -8.70 -13.50
CA ALA A 101 -16.82 -9.81 -14.41
C ALA A 101 -15.80 -10.81 -13.84
N PHE A 102 -14.93 -10.37 -12.93
CA PHE A 102 -13.87 -11.21 -12.34
C PHE A 102 -13.86 -11.18 -10.81
N TYR A 103 -14.59 -10.25 -10.18
CA TYR A 103 -14.63 -10.15 -8.73
C TYR A 103 -15.75 -11.00 -8.13
N GLU A 104 -15.37 -11.88 -7.22
CA GLU A 104 -16.27 -12.61 -6.36
C GLU A 104 -16.01 -12.23 -4.91
N PHE A 105 -17.08 -11.90 -4.20
CA PHE A 105 -17.00 -11.61 -2.78
C PHE A 105 -16.75 -12.90 -2.01
N THR A 106 -15.70 -12.92 -1.18
CA THR A 106 -15.40 -14.02 -0.26
C THR A 106 -15.01 -13.49 1.10
N SER A 107 -15.21 -14.32 2.12
CA SER A 107 -14.63 -14.10 3.44
C SER A 107 -13.66 -15.24 3.76
N SER A 108 -12.63 -14.90 4.53
CA SER A 108 -11.65 -15.89 5.01
C SER A 108 -12.29 -16.97 5.87
N ILE A 109 -13.38 -16.62 6.57
CA ILE A 109 -14.16 -17.54 7.41
C ILE A 109 -14.82 -18.63 6.55
N VAL A 110 -15.47 -18.25 5.43
CA VAL A 110 -16.11 -19.21 4.51
C VAL A 110 -15.07 -20.05 3.78
N SER A 111 -13.87 -19.51 3.58
CA SER A 111 -12.77 -20.22 2.94
C SER A 111 -12.00 -21.15 3.87
N GLU A 112 -12.33 -21.17 5.17
CA GLU A 112 -11.70 -21.99 6.23
C GLU A 112 -10.17 -21.87 6.26
N ILE A 113 -9.65 -20.66 5.97
CA ILE A 113 -8.20 -20.41 5.96
C ILE A 113 -7.70 -20.44 7.40
N PRO A 114 -6.73 -21.30 7.76
CA PRO A 114 -6.26 -21.42 9.12
C PRO A 114 -5.51 -20.14 9.55
N LEU A 115 -5.58 -19.81 10.84
CA LEU A 115 -5.03 -18.57 11.40
C LEU A 115 -3.52 -18.38 11.17
N ASN A 116 -2.76 -19.48 11.10
CA ASN A 116 -1.32 -19.46 10.83
C ASN A 116 -0.99 -19.05 9.38
N GLU A 117 -1.92 -19.21 8.44
CA GLU A 117 -1.75 -18.85 7.03
C GLU A 117 -2.39 -17.50 6.69
N TRP A 118 -2.17 -16.51 7.55
CA TRP A 118 -2.75 -15.16 7.43
C TRP A 118 -2.42 -14.49 6.08
N THR A 119 -1.29 -14.80 5.46
CA THR A 119 -0.91 -14.32 4.13
C THR A 119 -1.94 -14.71 3.07
N LYS A 120 -2.57 -15.88 3.18
CA LYS A 120 -3.62 -16.35 2.26
C LYS A 120 -4.95 -15.63 2.42
N LYS A 121 -5.18 -14.99 3.58
CA LYS A 121 -6.33 -14.08 3.77
C LYS A 121 -6.24 -12.81 2.92
N SER A 122 -5.11 -12.58 2.26
CA SER A 122 -4.93 -11.47 1.30
C SER A 122 -5.26 -11.84 -0.15
N ASP A 123 -5.57 -13.11 -0.44
CA ASP A 123 -5.76 -13.66 -1.79
C ASP A 123 -7.12 -13.28 -2.37
N ASN A 124 -7.40 -11.99 -2.46
CA ASN A 124 -8.64 -11.49 -3.02
C ASN A 124 -8.42 -10.11 -3.65
N TYR A 125 -9.24 -9.80 -4.66
CA TYR A 125 -9.16 -8.52 -5.36
C TYR A 125 -9.54 -7.33 -4.48
N LEU A 126 -10.28 -7.53 -3.39
CA LEU A 126 -10.61 -6.46 -2.44
C LEU A 126 -9.34 -5.95 -1.74
N ILE A 127 -8.51 -6.85 -1.22
CA ILE A 127 -7.24 -6.53 -0.58
C ILE A 127 -6.24 -5.93 -1.58
N ALA A 128 -6.10 -6.53 -2.77
CA ALA A 128 -5.26 -5.99 -3.83
C ALA A 128 -5.64 -4.54 -4.20
N THR A 129 -6.94 -4.27 -4.36
CA THR A 129 -7.47 -2.93 -4.69
C THR A 129 -7.17 -1.93 -3.57
N LEU A 130 -7.47 -2.29 -2.32
CA LEU A 130 -7.22 -1.42 -1.16
C LEU A 130 -5.73 -1.13 -0.98
N PHE A 131 -4.85 -2.10 -1.23
CA PHE A 131 -3.41 -1.90 -1.19
C PHE A 131 -2.94 -0.90 -2.27
N LEU A 132 -3.37 -1.06 -3.52
CA LEU A 132 -2.98 -0.15 -4.62
C LEU A 132 -3.45 1.28 -4.36
N VAL A 133 -4.69 1.46 -3.87
CA VAL A 133 -5.23 2.77 -3.49
C VAL A 133 -4.46 3.34 -2.30
N SER A 134 -4.26 2.55 -1.25
CA SER A 134 -3.51 2.95 -0.05
C SER A 134 -2.11 3.43 -0.39
N PHE A 135 -1.36 2.63 -1.16
CA PHE A 135 0.01 2.94 -1.54
C PHE A 135 0.08 4.24 -2.36
N THR A 136 -0.83 4.41 -3.32
CA THR A 136 -0.90 5.60 -4.17
C THR A 136 -1.25 6.86 -3.37
N VAL A 137 -2.23 6.79 -2.47
CA VAL A 137 -2.62 7.93 -1.65
C VAL A 137 -1.52 8.28 -0.65
N LEU A 138 -0.84 7.30 -0.04
CA LEU A 138 0.26 7.55 0.88
C LEU A 138 1.45 8.20 0.18
N ILE A 139 1.92 7.66 -0.94
CA ILE A 139 3.07 8.24 -1.62
C ILE A 139 2.77 9.66 -2.13
N THR A 140 1.53 9.89 -2.61
CA THR A 140 1.05 11.21 -3.02
C THR A 140 0.97 12.16 -1.83
N SER A 141 0.46 11.71 -0.68
CA SER A 141 0.35 12.53 0.54
C SER A 141 1.72 12.97 1.04
N GLY A 142 2.71 12.06 1.07
CA GLY A 142 4.08 12.40 1.43
C GLY A 142 4.69 13.43 0.47
N PHE A 143 4.42 13.30 -0.83
CA PHE A 143 4.93 14.20 -1.85
C PHE A 143 4.29 15.58 -1.70
N MET A 144 2.98 15.62 -1.45
CA MET A 144 2.24 16.86 -1.23
C MET A 144 2.71 17.61 0.02
N LEU A 145 3.02 16.90 1.10
CA LEU A 145 3.55 17.50 2.33
C LEU A 145 4.97 18.08 2.16
N CYS A 146 5.63 17.84 1.04
CA CYS A 146 6.89 18.51 0.70
C CYS A 146 6.68 19.93 0.16
N TYR A 147 5.48 20.28 -0.31
CA TYR A 147 5.17 21.66 -0.72
C TYR A 147 5.12 22.56 0.51
N GLY A 148 6.21 23.29 0.76
CA GLY A 148 6.33 24.20 1.90
C GLY A 148 6.07 25.68 1.58
N HIS A 149 5.59 25.97 0.37
CA HIS A 149 5.31 27.31 -0.17
C HIS A 149 6.36 28.37 0.24
N VAL A 150 6.08 29.17 1.27
CA VAL A 150 6.93 30.30 1.69
C VAL A 150 8.21 29.86 2.43
N HIS A 151 8.20 28.68 3.07
CA HIS A 151 9.28 28.26 3.96
C HIS A 151 10.28 27.29 3.31
N ARG A 152 9.94 26.67 2.18
CA ARG A 152 10.75 25.64 1.53
C ARG A 152 10.84 25.88 0.04
N GLN A 153 11.96 25.43 -0.53
CA GLN A 153 12.15 25.40 -1.97
C GLN A 153 11.11 24.53 -2.67
N SER A 154 10.89 24.80 -3.95
CA SER A 154 10.02 23.99 -4.80
C SER A 154 10.43 22.52 -4.75
N VAL A 155 9.42 21.64 -4.67
CA VAL A 155 9.62 20.19 -4.55
C VAL A 155 10.43 19.64 -5.72
N GLY A 156 10.28 20.21 -6.92
CA GLY A 156 11.05 19.85 -8.12
C GLY A 156 12.58 19.97 -7.98
N LYS A 157 13.08 20.83 -7.08
CA LYS A 157 14.54 20.90 -6.80
C LYS A 157 15.06 19.70 -6.01
N ASN A 158 14.18 19.00 -5.29
CA ASN A 158 14.52 17.76 -4.62
C ASN A 158 14.29 16.58 -5.57
N TRP A 159 15.23 16.35 -6.49
CA TRP A 159 15.09 15.27 -7.47
C TRP A 159 14.88 13.89 -6.82
N ARG A 160 15.39 13.67 -5.60
CA ARG A 160 15.23 12.41 -4.87
C ARG A 160 13.77 12.12 -4.51
N ILE A 161 13.04 13.11 -4.00
CA ILE A 161 11.61 12.92 -3.69
C ILE A 161 10.78 12.79 -4.97
N CYS A 162 11.13 13.53 -6.03
CA CYS A 162 10.47 13.41 -7.33
C CYS A 162 10.69 12.03 -7.94
N SER A 163 11.92 11.52 -7.95
CA SER A 163 12.25 10.18 -8.45
C SER A 163 11.59 9.10 -7.60
N PHE A 164 11.57 9.24 -6.27
CA PHE A 164 10.90 8.28 -5.39
C PHE A 164 9.38 8.24 -5.63
N TYR A 165 8.75 9.41 -5.74
CA TYR A 165 7.33 9.52 -6.08
C TYR A 165 7.01 8.93 -7.45
N ALA A 166 7.78 9.28 -8.48
CA ALA A 166 7.62 8.75 -9.83
C ALA A 166 7.82 7.22 -9.87
N ALA A 167 8.81 6.70 -9.15
CA ALA A 167 9.06 5.26 -9.04
C ALA A 167 7.90 4.53 -8.35
N GLY A 168 7.33 5.11 -7.29
CA GLY A 168 6.17 4.50 -6.64
C GLY A 168 4.89 4.56 -7.47
N LEU A 169 4.64 5.63 -8.22
CA LEU A 169 3.55 5.65 -9.19
C LEU A 169 3.78 4.61 -10.29
N ALA A 170 4.99 4.55 -10.85
CA ALA A 170 5.35 3.54 -11.84
C ALA A 170 5.17 2.12 -11.29
N PHE A 171 5.49 1.88 -10.03
CA PHE A 171 5.27 0.62 -9.33
C PHE A 171 3.78 0.25 -9.24
N THR A 172 2.91 1.17 -8.81
CA THR A 172 1.45 0.93 -8.79
C THR A 172 0.92 0.62 -10.18
N LEU A 173 1.32 1.42 -11.18
CA LEU A 173 0.91 1.21 -12.58
C LEU A 173 1.41 -0.16 -13.09
N ALA A 174 2.67 -0.50 -12.82
CA ALA A 174 3.24 -1.79 -13.21
C ALA A 174 2.45 -2.96 -12.62
N LEU A 175 2.07 -2.91 -11.33
CA LEU A 175 1.24 -3.96 -10.72
C LEU A 175 -0.19 -4.01 -11.27
N THR A 176 -0.77 -2.85 -11.60
CA THR A 176 -2.13 -2.79 -12.14
C THR A 176 -2.21 -3.40 -13.55
N TRP A 177 -1.17 -3.20 -14.36
CA TRP A 177 -1.07 -3.76 -15.73
C TRP A 177 -0.27 -5.07 -15.82
N ALA A 178 0.26 -5.57 -14.70
CA ALA A 178 1.03 -6.81 -14.69
C ALA A 178 0.16 -7.99 -15.08
N LYS A 179 0.70 -8.82 -15.97
CA LYS A 179 0.19 -10.17 -16.20
C LYS A 179 0.62 -11.09 -15.04
N PRO A 180 -0.08 -12.21 -14.81
CA PRO A 180 0.34 -13.21 -13.83
C PRO A 180 1.80 -13.63 -14.06
N GLY A 181 2.60 -13.48 -13.02
CA GLY A 181 4.04 -13.74 -13.04
C GLY A 181 4.67 -13.41 -11.70
N ASP A 182 5.97 -13.71 -11.54
CA ASP A 182 6.66 -13.67 -10.25
C ASP A 182 6.48 -12.33 -9.53
N PHE A 183 6.70 -11.20 -10.21
CA PHE A 183 6.58 -9.87 -9.63
C PHE A 183 5.18 -9.57 -9.07
N SER A 184 4.14 -9.90 -9.83
CA SER A 184 2.74 -9.68 -9.41
C SER A 184 2.34 -10.62 -8.26
N CYS A 185 2.85 -11.86 -8.30
CA CYS A 185 2.60 -12.90 -7.30
C CYS A 185 3.29 -12.64 -5.96
N ILE A 186 4.46 -11.97 -5.91
CA ILE A 186 5.08 -11.52 -4.64
C ILE A 186 4.08 -10.68 -3.84
N PHE A 187 3.41 -9.75 -4.52
CA PHE A 187 2.43 -8.84 -3.91
C PHE A 187 1.02 -9.40 -3.85
N ARG A 188 0.80 -10.62 -4.37
CA ARG A 188 -0.52 -11.28 -4.44
C ARG A 188 -1.59 -10.46 -5.19
N ILE A 189 -1.17 -9.76 -6.23
CA ILE A 189 -2.02 -8.96 -7.11
C ILE A 189 -1.97 -9.62 -8.49
N ASN A 190 -3.11 -9.80 -9.17
CA ASN A 190 -3.17 -10.41 -10.51
C ASN A 190 -2.35 -11.72 -10.63
N CYS A 191 -2.42 -12.58 -9.61
CA CYS A 191 -1.64 -13.82 -9.54
C CYS A 191 -2.55 -15.04 -9.74
N ASP A 192 -2.08 -15.98 -10.56
CA ASP A 192 -2.77 -17.24 -10.83
C ASP A 192 -2.08 -18.41 -10.12
N ASN A 193 -2.80 -19.51 -9.89
CA ASN A 193 -2.26 -20.71 -9.25
C ASN A 193 -1.06 -21.32 -10.00
N ASP A 194 -1.10 -21.31 -11.33
CA ASP A 194 0.01 -21.81 -12.15
C ASP A 194 1.27 -20.95 -11.98
N ALA A 195 1.10 -19.62 -11.99
CA ALA A 195 2.19 -18.68 -11.76
C ALA A 195 2.74 -18.78 -10.33
N SER A 196 1.86 -18.86 -9.33
CA SER A 196 2.24 -18.95 -7.91
C SER A 196 2.99 -20.24 -7.57
N THR A 197 2.62 -21.37 -8.16
CA THR A 197 3.27 -22.67 -7.91
C THR A 197 4.59 -22.84 -8.67
N LYS A 198 4.71 -22.23 -9.85
CA LYS A 198 5.94 -22.24 -10.67
C LYS A 198 6.95 -21.16 -10.30
N MET A 199 6.55 -20.22 -9.45
CA MET A 199 7.38 -19.11 -9.01
C MET A 199 8.66 -19.61 -8.34
N GLN A 200 9.78 -19.43 -9.02
CA GLN A 200 11.11 -19.71 -8.49
C GLN A 200 11.82 -18.38 -8.30
N VAL A 201 11.76 -17.80 -7.10
CA VAL A 201 12.50 -16.55 -6.82
C VAL A 201 13.86 -16.90 -6.23
N PRO A 202 14.96 -16.90 -7.00
CA PRO A 202 16.26 -17.42 -6.56
C PRO A 202 16.89 -16.64 -5.39
N LEU A 203 16.41 -15.43 -5.09
CA LEU A 203 16.87 -14.63 -3.95
C LEU A 203 16.08 -14.91 -2.66
N ILE A 204 14.83 -15.37 -2.75
CA ILE A 204 13.91 -15.58 -1.61
C ILE A 204 13.82 -17.08 -1.25
N SER A 205 13.99 -17.97 -2.21
CA SER A 205 13.95 -19.43 -2.02
C SER A 205 15.18 -20.03 -1.34
N ARG A 206 16.21 -19.22 -1.05
CA ARG A 206 17.35 -19.66 -0.23
C ARG A 206 16.93 -19.67 1.23
N PRO A 207 17.23 -20.73 2.00
CA PRO A 207 16.75 -20.90 3.38
C PRO A 207 17.13 -19.74 4.32
N VAL A 208 18.23 -19.04 4.03
CA VAL A 208 18.68 -17.87 4.79
C VAL A 208 17.82 -16.63 4.51
N ALA A 209 17.38 -16.40 3.26
CA ALA A 209 16.55 -15.26 2.90
C ALA A 209 15.08 -15.47 3.27
N GLY A 210 14.56 -16.70 3.14
CA GLY A 210 13.21 -17.06 3.61
C GLY A 210 13.04 -16.89 5.12
N VAL A 211 14.10 -17.14 5.91
CA VAL A 211 14.12 -16.91 7.36
C VAL A 211 14.29 -15.43 7.71
N ILE A 212 15.09 -14.66 6.96
CA ILE A 212 15.30 -13.21 7.22
C ILE A 212 14.07 -12.37 6.83
N PHE A 213 13.38 -12.72 5.75
CA PHE A 213 12.24 -11.94 5.23
C PHE A 213 10.87 -12.54 5.57
N SER A 214 10.81 -13.57 6.44
CA SER A 214 9.57 -14.24 6.85
C SER A 214 8.68 -14.66 5.68
N CYS A 215 9.27 -15.00 4.53
CA CYS A 215 8.59 -15.29 3.27
C CYS A 215 8.09 -16.74 3.18
N GLY A 216 7.61 -17.31 4.29
CA GLY A 216 7.23 -18.73 4.38
C GLY A 216 6.11 -19.15 3.42
N ASN A 217 5.40 -18.18 2.84
CA ASN A 217 4.24 -18.36 1.96
C ASN A 217 4.44 -17.77 0.55
N VAL A 218 5.68 -17.46 0.15
CA VAL A 218 6.01 -17.09 -1.23
C VAL A 218 6.26 -18.37 -2.03
N GLY A 219 5.34 -18.67 -2.95
CA GLY A 219 5.25 -19.98 -3.58
C GLY A 219 4.28 -20.88 -2.81
N GLY A 220 3.27 -21.39 -3.51
CA GLY A 220 2.16 -22.14 -2.91
C GLY A 220 0.84 -21.84 -3.62
N CYS A 221 -0.25 -22.44 -3.17
CA CYS A 221 -1.55 -22.16 -3.79
C CYS A 221 -2.09 -20.78 -3.38
N PHE A 222 -2.63 -20.05 -4.36
CA PHE A 222 -3.38 -18.82 -4.19
C PHE A 222 -4.86 -19.17 -3.95
N LEU A 223 -5.36 -18.86 -2.75
CA LEU A 223 -6.72 -19.21 -2.30
C LEU A 223 -7.74 -18.10 -2.61
N GLY A 224 -7.74 -17.63 -3.84
CA GLY A 224 -8.79 -16.73 -4.33
C GLY A 224 -10.11 -17.46 -4.53
N PRO A 225 -11.27 -16.84 -4.24
CA PRO A 225 -12.57 -17.46 -4.47
C PRO A 225 -12.78 -17.83 -5.94
N GLN A 226 -12.14 -17.09 -6.85
CA GLN A 226 -12.15 -17.36 -8.29
C GLN A 226 -11.30 -18.58 -8.70
N MET A 227 -10.47 -19.13 -7.80
CA MET A 227 -9.50 -20.18 -8.12
C MET A 227 -9.64 -21.36 -7.15
N VAL A 228 -10.72 -22.15 -7.33
CA VAL A 228 -11.18 -23.21 -6.40
C VAL A 228 -10.34 -24.51 -6.46
N ASN A 229 -9.26 -24.59 -7.23
CA ASN A 229 -8.59 -25.87 -7.52
C ASN A 229 -7.63 -26.40 -6.43
N CYS A 230 -7.53 -25.77 -5.26
CA CYS A 230 -6.56 -26.17 -4.22
C CYS A 230 -7.14 -26.67 -2.90
N LYS A 231 -8.47 -26.81 -2.77
CA LYS A 231 -9.08 -27.34 -1.53
C LYS A 231 -8.86 -28.84 -1.30
N SER A 232 -8.06 -29.52 -2.14
CA SER A 232 -7.75 -30.94 -2.00
C SER A 232 -6.32 -31.25 -2.43
N LYS A 233 -5.38 -31.10 -1.50
CA LYS A 233 -4.14 -31.87 -1.39
C LYS A 233 -3.46 -31.59 -0.06
#